data_AF-G7W8C4-F1
#
_entry.id   AF-G7W8C4-F1
#
_cell.length_a   1.000
_cell.length_b   1.000
_cell.length_c   1.000
_cell.angle_alpha   90.00
_cell.angle_beta   90.00
_cell.angle_gamma   90.00
#
_symmetry.space_group_name_H-M   'P 1'
#
loop_
_entity.id
_entity.type
_entity.pdbx_description
1 polymer ?
#
loop_
_entity_poly.entity_id
_entity_poly.type
_entity_poly.pdbx_seq_one_letter_code
_entity_poly.pdbx_strand_id
1 'polypeptide(L)'
;MKILDIMKPWSGKKQINNGINENSNVHNLKIDDIIWSSSFIEVMNDEGNKTGEVAKDLLLYLLKVTAMWMLSDIMDNFQEAVIAIDLEGKIFYVNNAYSRILGVSTRNIIGRQIQEIEPEAEILNVIDTKISIIKKNQYIKTLDKYVSVHIFPIERDGELKAVTSIFTDSTAEVKLGQEVENANEIAMSYRRQVEAQNELSKLEIIGNSPSFIRTVSQALIVAKTEASVLIKGENGVGKEEIAKVIYSHSERKDRPMIMVNCAAIPENLIESELFGYEGGSFTGAKSGGKMGKFELANGGTLFLDEIGDMPLSMQSKLLRVLENREIEKIGRQKNIPVDIRLIAASNQPLEILIKEKKFRQDLYFRLNIVEIEVPSLRERMEDIGLLANYFLQKYNEKYGKSIVLSQEVLSFLYSYSWPGNVRELQNCMEYAGIMCFEDTFKLNHLPPHMKESIGLTVEKENDFDYENGTLKEAVEAFEKKIIVSAISACGGNRSKAMKLLGLSRRTFYRKLKEYKIYCSGK
;
A
#
# COMPACT_ATOMS: atom_id res chain seq x y z
N MET A 1 37.10 41.35 10.46
CA MET A 1 37.20 42.06 11.75
C MET A 1 37.70 43.46 11.47
N LYS A 2 36.86 44.46 11.70
CA LYS A 2 37.18 45.88 11.52
C LYS A 2 37.84 46.44 12.77
N ILE A 3 38.52 47.57 12.63
CA ILE A 3 39.14 48.27 13.76
C ILE A 3 38.09 48.74 14.77
N LEU A 4 36.91 49.15 14.30
CA LEU A 4 35.78 49.51 15.17
C LEU A 4 35.35 48.36 16.10
N ASP A 5 35.55 47.10 15.71
CA ASP A 5 35.12 45.93 16.49
C ASP A 5 36.02 45.68 17.73
N ILE A 6 37.24 46.22 17.72
CA ILE A 6 38.28 45.97 18.74
C ILE A 6 38.78 47.25 19.42
N MET A 7 38.32 48.42 18.98
CA MET A 7 38.67 49.68 19.59
C MET A 7 37.87 49.94 20.86
N LYS A 8 38.45 50.72 21.76
CA LYS A 8 37.73 51.35 22.86
C LYS A 8 37.12 52.66 22.33
N PRO A 9 35.78 52.81 22.32
CA PRO A 9 35.13 53.98 21.76
C PRO A 9 35.43 55.24 22.59
N TRP A 10 35.48 56.39 21.91
CA TRP A 10 35.74 57.69 22.49
C TRP A 10 34.61 58.67 22.12
N SER A 11 34.12 59.43 23.10
CA SER A 11 32.89 60.23 23.00
C SER A 11 33.11 61.75 22.94
N GLY A 12 34.36 62.22 22.83
CA GLY A 12 34.66 63.65 22.72
C GLY A 12 34.63 64.19 21.29
N LYS A 13 35.04 65.46 21.11
CA LYS A 13 35.29 66.06 19.78
C LYS A 13 36.77 66.46 19.67
N LYS A 14 37.53 65.72 18.86
CA LYS A 14 38.97 65.94 18.63
C LYS A 14 39.29 65.49 17.22
N GLN A 15 39.81 66.39 16.39
CA GLN A 15 40.43 66.01 15.12
C GLN A 15 41.85 65.51 15.38
N ILE A 16 42.22 64.45 14.68
CA ILE A 16 43.54 63.84 14.77
C ILE A 16 44.13 63.74 13.37
N ASN A 17 45.41 64.09 13.24
CA ASN A 17 46.11 64.10 11.95
C ASN A 17 46.71 62.74 11.59
N ASN A 18 46.78 61.81 12.55
CA ASN A 18 47.29 60.46 12.35
C ASN A 18 46.55 59.49 13.26
N GLY A 19 45.96 58.47 12.65
CA GLY A 19 45.20 57.43 13.31
C GLY A 19 44.79 56.35 12.31
N ILE A 20 44.43 55.17 12.82
CA ILE A 20 43.91 54.09 11.97
C ILE A 20 42.43 54.38 11.70
N ASN A 21 41.99 54.18 10.46
CA ASN A 21 40.57 54.36 10.13
C ASN A 21 39.73 53.22 10.74
N GLU A 22 38.61 53.56 11.39
CA GLU A 22 37.72 52.63 12.10
C GLU A 22 37.12 51.53 11.20
N ASN A 23 36.95 51.82 9.92
CA ASN A 23 36.45 50.88 8.92
C ASN A 23 37.54 50.00 8.32
N SER A 24 38.81 50.22 8.65
CA SER A 24 39.91 49.39 8.17
C SER A 24 39.79 47.95 8.70
N ASN A 25 40.09 46.98 7.85
CA ASN A 25 40.21 45.59 8.29
C ASN A 25 41.54 45.37 8.99
N VAL A 26 41.51 44.73 10.18
CA VAL A 26 42.71 44.44 10.99
C VAL A 26 43.77 43.69 10.17
N HIS A 27 43.35 42.73 9.33
CA HIS A 27 44.24 41.89 8.52
C HIS A 27 44.90 42.61 7.34
N ASN A 28 44.45 43.83 6.99
CA ASN A 28 45.02 44.62 5.89
C ASN A 28 46.05 45.64 6.38
N LEU A 29 46.24 45.80 7.69
CA LEU A 29 47.19 46.74 8.25
C LEU A 29 48.61 46.22 8.07
N LYS A 30 49.53 47.09 7.65
CA LYS A 30 50.96 46.75 7.65
C LYS A 30 51.54 47.04 9.03
N ILE A 31 52.50 46.22 9.45
CA ILE A 31 53.23 46.42 10.71
C ILE A 31 53.88 47.82 10.76
N ASP A 32 54.29 48.35 9.60
CA ASP A 32 54.88 49.68 9.47
C ASP A 32 53.90 50.81 9.81
N ASP A 33 52.59 50.60 9.61
CA ASP A 33 51.53 51.58 9.93
C ASP A 33 51.32 51.73 11.46
N ILE A 34 51.92 50.83 12.23
CA ILE A 34 51.69 50.62 13.68
C ILE A 34 52.91 51.06 14.52
N ILE A 35 53.97 51.53 13.86
CA ILE A 35 55.20 52.02 14.51
C ILE A 35 54.99 53.45 15.03
N TRP A 36 54.18 53.56 16.08
CA TRP A 36 54.02 54.76 16.90
C TRP A 36 54.58 54.48 18.31
N SER A 37 55.15 55.50 18.95
CA SER A 37 55.82 55.42 20.26
C SER A 37 54.86 55.21 21.46
N SER A 38 53.54 55.18 21.22
CA SER A 38 52.50 55.05 22.25
C SER A 38 51.99 53.61 22.43
N SER A 39 51.53 53.29 23.65
CA SER A 39 50.89 51.99 23.99
C SER A 39 49.51 51.82 23.36
N PHE A 40 48.90 52.91 22.90
CA PHE A 40 47.59 52.96 22.24
C PHE A 40 47.71 53.69 20.91
N ILE A 41 46.92 53.24 19.93
CA ILE A 41 46.83 53.84 18.61
C ILE A 41 45.47 54.52 18.50
N GLU A 42 45.45 55.80 18.13
CA GLU A 42 44.20 56.54 17.95
C GLU A 42 43.46 56.04 16.70
N VAL A 43 42.14 55.92 16.80
CA VAL A 43 41.25 55.49 15.71
C VAL A 43 40.41 56.68 15.27
N MET A 44 40.21 56.83 13.96
CA MET A 44 39.43 57.93 13.35
C MET A 44 38.38 57.42 12.37
N ASN A 45 37.35 58.23 12.14
CA ASN A 45 36.44 58.05 11.02
C ASN A 45 37.00 58.64 9.70
N ASP A 46 36.25 58.51 8.61
CA ASP A 46 36.63 59.01 7.29
C ASP A 46 36.82 60.54 7.23
N GLU A 47 36.30 61.28 8.22
CA GLU A 47 36.39 62.74 8.33
C GLU A 47 37.59 63.23 9.17
N GLY A 48 38.42 62.32 9.69
CA GLY A 48 39.56 62.68 10.55
C GLY A 48 39.21 62.97 12.01
N ASN A 49 37.98 62.68 12.43
CA ASN A 49 37.56 62.81 13.83
C ASN A 49 37.97 61.56 14.61
N LYS A 50 38.58 61.73 15.79
CA LYS A 50 38.88 60.61 16.69
C LYS A 50 37.57 59.92 17.09
N THR A 51 37.52 58.61 16.94
CA THR A 51 36.37 57.77 17.33
C THR A 51 36.72 56.73 18.37
N GLY A 52 38.00 56.44 18.59
CA GLY A 52 38.43 55.50 19.61
C GLY A 52 39.93 55.38 19.78
N GLU A 53 40.35 54.37 20.52
CA GLU A 53 41.74 53.95 20.66
C GLU A 53 41.83 52.43 20.75
N VAL A 54 42.86 51.84 20.14
CA VAL A 54 43.11 50.39 20.18
C VAL A 54 44.46 50.11 20.83
N ALA A 55 44.50 49.08 21.69
CA ALA A 55 45.74 48.68 22.36
C ALA A 55 46.73 48.12 21.33
N LYS A 56 47.97 48.64 21.32
CA LYS A 56 48.99 48.24 20.36
C LYS A 56 49.30 46.74 20.45
N ASP A 57 49.38 46.20 21.67
CA ASP A 57 49.69 44.78 21.90
C ASP A 57 48.60 43.86 21.36
N LEU A 58 47.32 44.24 21.47
CA LEU A 58 46.20 43.50 20.89
C LEU A 58 46.30 43.48 19.36
N LEU A 59 46.61 44.63 18.76
CA LEU A 59 46.67 44.76 17.30
C LEU A 59 47.88 44.02 16.73
N LEU A 60 49.04 44.08 17.39
CA LEU A 60 50.23 43.28 17.07
C LEU A 60 49.97 41.77 17.25
N TYR A 61 49.27 41.38 18.32
CA TYR A 61 48.85 40.00 18.53
C TYR A 61 47.96 39.50 17.39
N LEU A 62 46.91 40.26 17.05
CA LEU A 62 46.00 39.89 15.97
C LEU A 62 46.76 39.77 14.64
N LEU A 63 47.60 40.74 14.28
CA LEU A 63 48.42 40.67 13.06
C LEU A 63 49.39 39.48 13.04
N LYS A 64 49.98 39.13 14.19
CA LYS A 64 50.88 37.99 14.33
C LYS A 64 50.15 36.66 14.17
N VAL A 65 48.93 36.55 14.71
CA VAL A 65 48.15 35.32 14.71
C VAL A 65 47.40 35.13 13.39
N THR A 66 47.08 36.20 12.65
CA THR A 66 46.26 36.13 11.43
C THR A 66 47.04 35.77 10.17
N ALA A 67 48.05 34.92 10.31
CA ALA A 67 48.80 34.42 9.17
C ALA A 67 47.91 33.53 8.29
N MET A 68 48.04 33.66 6.97
CA MET A 68 47.20 32.99 5.98
C MET A 68 47.19 31.45 6.10
N TRP A 69 48.27 30.85 6.63
CA TRP A 69 48.33 29.41 6.90
C TRP A 69 47.36 28.96 7.99
N MET A 70 47.10 29.78 9.01
CA MET A 70 46.21 29.43 10.12
C MET A 70 44.75 29.37 9.67
N LEU A 71 44.34 30.26 8.76
CA LEU A 71 43.00 30.20 8.17
C LEU A 71 42.82 28.92 7.34
N SER A 72 43.85 28.51 6.58
CA SER A 72 43.81 27.25 5.85
C SER A 72 43.64 26.06 6.80
N ASP A 73 44.43 26.00 7.88
CA ASP A 73 44.34 24.93 8.87
C ASP A 73 42.98 24.88 9.58
N ILE A 74 42.42 26.04 9.93
CA ILE A 74 41.07 26.14 10.50
C ILE A 74 40.05 25.56 9.52
N MET A 75 40.09 25.98 8.26
CA MET A 75 39.17 25.52 7.21
C MET A 75 39.30 24.02 6.92
N ASP A 76 40.50 23.47 7.01
CA ASP A 76 40.78 22.05 6.81
C ASP A 76 40.27 21.14 7.95
N ASN A 77 39.99 21.72 9.12
CA ASN A 77 39.39 21.01 10.25
C ASN A 77 37.85 21.03 10.25
N PHE A 78 37.21 21.79 9.35
CA PHE A 78 35.75 21.72 9.20
C PHE A 78 35.30 20.35 8.67
N GLN A 79 34.09 19.94 9.04
CA GLN A 79 33.45 18.74 8.51
C GLN A 79 32.78 19.04 7.17
N GLU A 80 32.31 20.27 7.00
CA GLU A 80 31.74 20.79 5.77
C GLU A 80 32.83 21.02 4.74
N ALA A 81 32.53 20.62 3.51
CA ALA A 81 33.39 20.91 2.40
C ALA A 81 33.20 22.33 1.93
N VAL A 82 34.31 22.98 1.62
CA VAL A 82 34.34 24.35 1.11
C VAL A 82 35.06 24.32 -0.22
N ILE A 83 34.46 24.97 -1.22
CA ILE A 83 35.05 25.22 -2.53
C ILE A 83 34.87 26.69 -2.88
N ALA A 84 35.92 27.32 -3.42
CA ALA A 84 35.84 28.68 -3.93
C ALA A 84 36.38 28.75 -5.36
N ILE A 85 35.68 29.53 -6.18
CA ILE A 85 36.00 29.79 -7.58
C ILE A 85 36.14 31.29 -7.83
N ASP A 86 37.01 31.64 -8.77
CA ASP A 86 37.08 33.01 -9.29
C ASP A 86 35.93 33.29 -10.27
N LEU A 87 35.92 34.51 -10.83
CA LEU A 87 34.87 34.95 -11.77
C LEU A 87 34.91 34.24 -13.12
N GLU A 88 36.02 33.56 -13.45
CA GLU A 88 36.15 32.77 -14.68
C GLU A 88 35.73 31.31 -14.49
N GLY A 89 35.37 30.92 -13.25
CA GLY A 89 34.97 29.56 -12.90
C GLY A 89 36.13 28.68 -12.41
N LYS A 90 37.33 29.24 -12.24
CA LYS A 90 38.53 28.48 -11.90
C LYS A 90 38.61 28.26 -10.40
N ILE A 91 38.81 27.00 -10.01
CA ILE A 91 38.87 26.59 -8.60
C ILE A 91 40.22 27.01 -8.00
N PHE A 92 40.20 27.92 -7.04
CA PHE A 92 41.43 28.37 -6.36
C PHE A 92 41.54 27.86 -4.92
N TYR A 93 40.46 27.33 -4.35
CA TYR A 93 40.45 26.81 -2.99
C TYR A 93 39.48 25.64 -2.84
N VAL A 94 39.95 24.59 -2.15
CA VAL A 94 39.10 23.56 -1.53
C VAL A 94 39.72 23.15 -0.20
N ASN A 95 38.90 22.81 0.79
CA ASN A 95 39.40 22.26 2.06
C ASN A 95 39.48 20.72 2.02
N ASN A 96 40.09 20.11 3.05
CA ASN A 96 40.20 18.65 3.17
C ASN A 96 38.84 17.92 3.21
N ALA A 97 37.78 18.55 3.73
CA ALA A 97 36.45 17.95 3.72
C ALA A 97 35.91 17.75 2.29
N TYR A 98 36.22 18.64 1.35
CA TYR A 98 35.86 18.47 -0.06
C TYR A 98 36.34 17.12 -0.60
N SER A 99 37.63 16.81 -0.41
CA SER A 99 38.22 15.56 -0.87
C SER A 99 37.67 14.34 -0.15
N ARG A 100 37.37 14.44 1.15
CA ARG A 100 36.77 13.33 1.91
C ARG A 100 35.34 13.03 1.49
N ILE A 101 34.52 14.06 1.29
CA ILE A 101 33.10 13.89 0.96
C ILE A 101 32.93 13.40 -0.48
N LEU A 102 33.64 14.02 -1.44
CA LEU A 102 33.47 13.72 -2.86
C LEU A 102 34.44 12.64 -3.39
N GLY A 103 35.45 12.25 -2.61
CA GLY A 103 36.42 11.22 -3.01
C GLY A 103 37.42 11.66 -4.08
N VAL A 104 37.60 12.97 -4.28
CA VAL A 104 38.50 13.53 -5.31
C VAL A 104 39.66 14.30 -4.67
N SER A 105 40.89 14.00 -5.08
CA SER A 105 42.09 14.67 -4.56
C SER A 105 42.17 16.14 -4.99
N THR A 106 42.50 17.03 -4.03
CA THR A 106 42.74 18.47 -4.24
C THR A 106 43.66 18.76 -5.43
N ARG A 107 44.73 17.95 -5.61
CA ARG A 107 45.71 18.13 -6.69
C ARG A 107 45.11 17.97 -8.09
N ASN A 108 44.00 17.24 -8.20
CA ASN A 108 43.32 17.00 -9.47
C ASN A 108 42.28 18.08 -9.80
N ILE A 109 42.02 19.02 -8.89
CA ILE A 109 40.89 19.96 -8.96
C ILE A 109 41.35 21.40 -8.93
N ILE A 110 42.33 21.73 -8.08
CA ILE A 110 42.86 23.11 -7.99
C ILE A 110 43.38 23.56 -9.36
N GLY A 111 42.94 24.75 -9.76
CA GLY A 111 43.28 25.39 -11.03
C GLY A 111 42.48 24.93 -12.24
N ARG A 112 41.56 23.96 -12.10
CA ARG A 112 40.65 23.55 -13.17
C ARG A 112 39.38 24.40 -13.18
N GLN A 113 38.69 24.38 -14.32
CA GLN A 113 37.37 24.99 -14.47
C GLN A 113 36.31 24.11 -13.81
N ILE A 114 35.44 24.70 -12.98
CA ILE A 114 34.36 23.95 -12.33
C ILE A 114 33.40 23.32 -13.34
N GLN A 115 33.19 23.96 -14.49
CA GLN A 115 32.37 23.47 -15.59
C GLN A 115 32.89 22.16 -16.19
N GLU A 116 34.20 21.90 -16.12
CA GLU A 116 34.79 20.64 -16.63
C GLU A 116 34.53 19.47 -15.68
N ILE A 117 34.28 19.76 -14.40
CA ILE A 117 34.06 18.76 -13.36
C ILE A 117 32.55 18.54 -13.17
N GLU A 118 31.81 19.63 -13.03
CA GLU A 118 30.36 19.65 -12.84
C GLU A 118 29.77 20.78 -13.73
N PRO A 119 29.39 20.47 -14.98
CA PRO A 119 28.87 21.46 -15.93
C PRO A 119 27.61 22.19 -15.44
N GLU A 120 26.81 21.53 -14.61
CA GLU A 120 25.56 22.04 -14.04
C GLU A 120 25.74 22.59 -12.61
N ALA A 121 26.97 22.92 -12.22
CA ALA A 121 27.24 23.39 -10.86
C ALA A 121 26.53 24.72 -10.56
N GLU A 122 25.64 24.69 -9.57
CA GLU A 122 24.86 25.85 -9.09
C GLU A 122 25.72 27.04 -8.65
N ILE A 123 27.01 26.81 -8.36
CA ILE A 123 27.97 27.87 -8.02
C ILE A 123 28.14 28.89 -9.15
N LEU A 124 27.93 28.48 -10.40
CA LEU A 124 27.98 29.33 -11.58
C LEU A 124 26.82 30.33 -11.64
N ASN A 125 25.63 29.90 -11.23
CA ASN A 125 24.45 30.77 -11.20
C ASN A 125 24.64 31.95 -10.24
N VAL A 126 25.42 31.78 -9.17
CA VAL A 126 25.72 32.85 -8.20
C VAL A 126 26.70 33.88 -8.77
N ILE A 127 27.58 33.50 -9.71
CA ILE A 127 28.45 34.47 -10.41
C ILE A 127 27.59 35.49 -11.17
N ASP A 128 26.59 35.01 -11.91
CA ASP A 128 25.74 35.85 -12.75
C ASP A 128 24.72 36.64 -11.92
N THR A 129 24.09 35.99 -10.94
CA THR A 129 22.97 36.58 -10.18
C THR A 129 23.41 37.40 -8.97
N LYS A 130 24.59 37.09 -8.40
CA LYS A 130 25.06 37.60 -7.09
C LYS A 130 24.12 37.29 -5.91
N ILE A 131 23.17 36.37 -6.10
CA ILE A 131 22.20 35.97 -5.07
C ILE A 131 22.68 34.68 -4.43
N SER A 132 22.67 34.63 -3.09
CA SER A 132 23.05 33.42 -2.37
C SER A 132 22.01 32.31 -2.59
N ILE A 133 22.48 31.07 -2.76
CA ILE A 133 21.64 29.88 -2.99
C ILE A 133 21.78 28.95 -1.78
N ILE A 134 20.64 28.51 -1.22
CA ILE A 134 20.58 27.48 -0.19
C ILE A 134 19.70 26.35 -0.69
N LYS A 135 20.25 25.14 -0.81
CA LYS A 135 19.49 23.92 -1.13
C LYS A 135 19.80 22.84 -0.11
N LYS A 136 18.76 22.16 0.38
CA LYS A 136 18.90 21.04 1.33
C LYS A 136 18.67 19.70 0.63
N ASN A 137 19.28 18.64 1.15
CA ASN A 137 19.05 17.24 0.78
C ASN A 137 19.10 16.98 -0.74
N GLN A 138 20.05 17.60 -1.45
CA GLN A 138 20.25 17.37 -2.89
C GLN A 138 20.92 16.02 -3.09
N TYR A 139 20.30 15.16 -3.90
CA TYR A 139 20.81 13.82 -4.17
C TYR A 139 21.82 13.81 -5.33
N ILE A 140 23.06 13.46 -5.03
CA ILE A 140 24.13 13.26 -6.01
C ILE A 140 24.18 11.78 -6.38
N LYS A 141 23.56 11.44 -7.52
CA LYS A 141 23.42 10.05 -8.01
C LYS A 141 24.75 9.32 -8.18
N THR A 142 25.78 10.00 -8.67
CA THR A 142 27.10 9.42 -8.96
C THR A 142 27.85 8.99 -7.70
N LEU A 143 27.53 9.59 -6.56
CA LEU A 143 28.20 9.33 -5.28
C LEU A 143 27.30 8.62 -4.27
N ASP A 144 26.01 8.39 -4.57
CA ASP A 144 24.98 7.92 -3.62
C ASP A 144 24.96 8.74 -2.32
N LYS A 145 24.93 10.07 -2.45
CA LYS A 145 24.99 11.00 -1.31
C LYS A 145 23.92 12.07 -1.36
N TYR A 146 23.45 12.47 -0.19
CA TYR A 146 22.61 13.66 -0.02
C TYR A 146 23.47 14.80 0.53
N VAL A 147 23.50 15.93 -0.16
CA VAL A 147 24.24 17.11 0.28
C VAL A 147 23.32 18.31 0.49
N SER A 148 23.61 19.10 1.51
CA SER A 148 23.02 20.42 1.66
C SER A 148 24.07 21.45 1.28
N VAL A 149 23.72 22.37 0.39
CA VAL A 149 24.64 23.37 -0.17
C VAL A 149 24.21 24.77 0.21
N HIS A 150 25.18 25.59 0.58
CA HIS A 150 25.04 27.04 0.75
C HIS A 150 26.10 27.73 -0.08
N ILE A 151 25.66 28.48 -1.08
CA ILE A 151 26.52 29.17 -2.04
C ILE A 151 26.32 30.67 -1.87
N PHE A 152 27.39 31.42 -1.73
CA PHE A 152 27.33 32.87 -1.53
C PHE A 152 28.48 33.60 -2.24
N PRO A 153 28.25 34.84 -2.69
CA PRO A 153 29.28 35.69 -3.28
C PRO A 153 30.27 36.18 -2.22
N ILE A 154 31.53 36.33 -2.62
CA ILE A 154 32.56 37.04 -1.86
C ILE A 154 32.78 38.39 -2.54
N GLU A 155 32.44 39.46 -1.83
CA GLU A 155 32.57 40.83 -2.32
C GLU A 155 33.66 41.58 -1.54
N ARG A 156 34.37 42.47 -2.25
CA ARG A 156 35.33 43.41 -1.67
C ARG A 156 35.15 44.76 -2.33
N ASP A 157 35.04 45.81 -1.51
CA ASP A 157 34.85 47.19 -1.97
C ASP A 157 33.63 47.37 -2.91
N GLY A 158 32.56 46.59 -2.67
CA GLY A 158 31.33 46.59 -3.48
C GLY A 158 31.42 45.81 -4.80
N GLU A 159 32.55 45.16 -5.07
CA GLU A 159 32.75 44.34 -6.26
C GLU A 159 32.83 42.86 -5.92
N LEU A 160 32.16 42.02 -6.71
CA LEU A 160 32.28 40.57 -6.64
C LEU A 160 33.71 40.14 -6.98
N LYS A 161 34.34 39.35 -6.12
CA LYS A 161 35.70 38.84 -6.32
C LYS A 161 35.76 37.32 -6.50
N ALA A 162 34.85 36.60 -5.87
CA ALA A 162 34.78 35.15 -5.93
C ALA A 162 33.38 34.65 -5.54
N VAL A 163 33.14 33.36 -5.73
CA VAL A 163 31.96 32.67 -5.19
C VAL A 163 32.44 31.48 -4.38
N THR A 164 31.83 31.24 -3.23
CA THR A 164 32.11 30.08 -2.38
C THR A 164 30.87 29.23 -2.19
N SER A 165 31.05 27.92 -2.23
CA SER A 165 30.04 26.94 -1.84
C SER A 165 30.53 26.16 -0.63
N ILE A 166 29.66 26.05 0.37
CA ILE A 166 29.80 25.16 1.51
C ILE A 166 28.81 24.02 1.31
N PHE A 167 29.27 22.78 1.36
CA PHE A 167 28.39 21.62 1.32
C PHE A 167 28.62 20.67 2.49
N THR A 168 27.51 20.23 3.06
CA THR A 168 27.45 19.28 4.18
C THR A 168 26.91 17.95 3.67
N ASP A 169 27.61 16.86 3.97
CA ASP A 169 27.10 15.51 3.74
C ASP A 169 25.97 15.24 4.75
N SER A 170 24.75 15.12 4.25
CA SER A 170 23.51 14.89 5.01
C SER A 170 22.96 13.48 4.79
N THR A 171 23.79 12.57 4.25
CA THR A 171 23.36 11.23 3.83
C THR A 171 22.87 10.41 5.01
N ALA A 172 23.57 10.44 6.14
CA ALA A 172 23.22 9.66 7.33
C ALA A 172 21.89 10.12 7.92
N GLU A 173 21.66 11.43 8.00
CA GLU A 173 20.45 12.05 8.53
C GLU A 173 19.25 11.77 7.64
N VAL A 174 19.41 11.90 6.32
CA VAL A 174 18.33 11.60 5.36
C VAL A 174 17.98 10.11 5.38
N LYS A 175 18.99 9.23 5.33
CA LYS A 175 18.76 7.77 5.37
C LYS A 175 18.12 7.34 6.70
N LEU A 176 18.58 7.86 7.83
CA LEU A 176 17.97 7.60 9.14
C LEU A 176 16.53 8.13 9.21
N GLY A 177 16.27 9.33 8.68
CA GLY A 177 14.93 9.88 8.59
C GLY A 177 13.98 8.97 7.81
N GLN A 178 14.42 8.45 6.66
CA GLN A 178 13.67 7.49 5.85
C GLN A 178 13.42 6.16 6.58
N GLU A 179 14.41 5.64 7.30
CA GLU A 179 14.26 4.43 8.12
C GLU A 179 13.23 4.62 9.24
N VAL A 180 13.27 5.77 9.92
CA VAL A 180 12.30 6.12 10.97
C VAL A 180 10.89 6.25 10.40
N GLU A 181 10.74 6.87 9.22
CA GLU A 181 9.46 6.98 8.53
C GLU A 181 8.90 5.60 8.18
N ASN A 182 9.70 4.74 7.55
CA ASN A 182 9.32 3.35 7.27
C ASN A 182 8.94 2.56 8.54
N ALA A 183 9.73 2.68 9.61
CA ALA A 183 9.46 2.00 10.88
C ALA A 183 8.12 2.47 11.48
N ASN A 184 7.82 3.76 11.40
CA ASN A 184 6.55 4.33 11.84
C ASN A 184 5.38 3.83 11.01
N GLU A 185 5.51 3.76 9.68
CA GLU A 185 4.50 3.19 8.80
C GLU A 185 4.20 1.72 9.12
N ILE A 186 5.24 0.92 9.30
CA ILE A 186 5.12 -0.49 9.70
C ILE A 186 4.40 -0.59 11.05
N ALA A 187 4.84 0.18 12.05
CA ALA A 187 4.22 0.18 13.38
C ALA A 187 2.75 0.60 13.34
N MET A 188 2.40 1.61 12.54
CA MET A 188 1.00 2.04 12.34
C MET A 188 0.17 0.95 11.65
N SER A 189 0.73 0.30 10.62
CA SER A 189 0.05 -0.80 9.93
C SER A 189 -0.23 -1.98 10.87
N TYR A 190 0.72 -2.33 11.73
CA TYR A 190 0.57 -3.41 12.70
C TYR A 190 -0.47 -3.08 13.76
N ARG A 191 -0.46 -1.85 14.31
CA ARG A 191 -1.49 -1.40 15.26
C ARG A 191 -2.90 -1.50 14.66
N ARG A 192 -3.07 -1.10 13.40
CA ARG A 192 -4.36 -1.21 12.70
C ARG A 192 -4.81 -2.66 12.53
N GLN A 193 -3.90 -3.57 12.22
CA GLN A 193 -4.21 -5.00 12.13
C GLN A 193 -4.69 -5.56 13.47
N VAL A 194 -4.02 -5.21 14.57
CA VAL A 194 -4.42 -5.62 15.92
C VAL A 194 -5.79 -5.04 16.31
N GLU A 195 -6.04 -3.76 16.00
CA GLU A 195 -7.35 -3.13 16.21
C GLU A 195 -8.45 -3.86 15.41
N ALA A 196 -8.20 -4.15 14.13
CA ALA A 196 -9.12 -4.88 13.28
C ALA A 196 -9.44 -6.28 13.84
N GLN A 197 -8.43 -7.05 14.28
CA GLN A 197 -8.65 -8.36 14.90
C GLN A 197 -9.50 -8.29 16.18
N ASN A 198 -9.27 -7.28 17.02
CA ASN A 198 -10.06 -7.07 18.23
C ASN A 198 -11.52 -6.76 17.90
N GLU A 199 -11.78 -5.93 16.90
CA GLU A 199 -13.16 -5.59 16.50
C GLU A 199 -13.87 -6.75 15.80
N LEU A 200 -13.15 -7.52 14.97
CA LEU A 200 -13.67 -8.77 14.40
C LEU A 200 -14.18 -9.72 15.48
N SER A 201 -13.39 -9.89 16.54
CA SER A 201 -13.74 -10.75 17.67
C SER A 201 -15.01 -10.27 18.40
N LYS A 202 -15.18 -8.95 18.57
CA LYS A 202 -16.39 -8.38 19.20
C LYS A 202 -17.65 -8.51 18.35
N LEU A 203 -17.50 -8.46 17.03
CA LEU A 203 -18.59 -8.59 16.07
C LEU A 203 -18.86 -10.05 15.65
N GLU A 204 -18.13 -11.01 16.24
CA GLU A 204 -18.19 -12.44 15.87
C GLU A 204 -17.91 -12.70 14.38
N ILE A 205 -17.13 -11.83 13.74
CA ILE A 205 -16.72 -11.98 12.34
C ILE A 205 -15.40 -12.76 12.31
N ILE A 206 -15.34 -13.82 11.50
CA ILE A 206 -14.24 -14.76 11.48
C ILE A 206 -13.31 -14.49 10.31
N GLY A 207 -12.04 -14.28 10.61
CA GLY A 207 -10.96 -14.23 9.64
C GLY A 207 -9.66 -13.71 10.24
N ASN A 208 -8.56 -14.35 9.89
CA ASN A 208 -7.20 -14.03 10.28
C ASN A 208 -6.26 -13.82 9.08
N SER A 209 -6.73 -14.05 7.85
CA SER A 209 -5.93 -13.81 6.65
C SER A 209 -5.49 -12.33 6.56
N PRO A 210 -4.23 -12.06 6.18
CA PRO A 210 -3.73 -10.69 6.06
C PRO A 210 -4.53 -9.84 5.06
N SER A 211 -5.05 -10.45 3.99
CA SER A 211 -5.91 -9.80 3.00
C SER A 211 -7.22 -9.33 3.61
N PHE A 212 -7.91 -10.19 4.37
CA PHE A 212 -9.16 -9.83 5.03
C PHE A 212 -8.97 -8.82 6.16
N ILE A 213 -7.91 -8.95 6.97
CA ILE A 213 -7.59 -7.97 8.03
C ILE A 213 -7.36 -6.59 7.43
N ARG A 214 -6.71 -6.48 6.26
CA ARG A 214 -6.55 -5.19 5.55
C ARG A 214 -7.91 -4.62 5.13
N THR A 215 -8.80 -5.43 4.56
CA THR A 215 -10.18 -5.02 4.19
C THR A 215 -10.93 -4.47 5.41
N VAL A 216 -10.84 -5.14 6.56
CA VAL A 216 -11.49 -4.71 7.81
C VAL A 216 -10.86 -3.43 8.35
N SER A 217 -9.53 -3.33 8.30
CA SER A 217 -8.81 -2.11 8.71
C SER A 217 -9.25 -0.89 7.88
N GLN A 218 -9.43 -1.06 6.56
CA GLN A 218 -9.97 -0.01 5.68
C GLN A 218 -11.41 0.34 6.08
N ALA A 219 -12.25 -0.66 6.34
CA ALA A 219 -13.63 -0.45 6.80
C ALA A 219 -13.67 0.39 8.10
N LEU A 220 -12.81 0.11 9.08
CA LEU A 220 -12.71 0.86 10.34
C LEU A 220 -12.23 2.30 10.15
N ILE A 221 -11.30 2.54 9.22
CA ILE A 221 -10.84 3.90 8.90
C ILE A 221 -12.00 4.71 8.29
N VAL A 222 -12.69 4.12 7.32
CA VAL A 222 -13.80 4.77 6.60
C VAL A 222 -15.04 4.95 7.48
N ALA A 223 -15.25 4.06 8.45
CA ALA A 223 -16.35 4.15 9.41
C ALA A 223 -16.42 5.51 10.11
N LYS A 224 -15.25 6.11 10.43
CA LYS A 224 -15.10 7.41 11.11
C LYS A 224 -15.44 8.63 10.22
N THR A 225 -15.90 8.40 8.99
CA THR A 225 -16.23 9.46 8.01
C THR A 225 -17.67 9.32 7.51
N GLU A 226 -18.20 10.36 6.89
CA GLU A 226 -19.52 10.36 6.24
C GLU A 226 -19.48 10.02 4.74
N ALA A 227 -18.32 9.58 4.23
CA ALA A 227 -18.14 9.27 2.82
C ALA A 227 -18.99 8.07 2.38
N SER A 228 -19.48 8.12 1.13
CA SER A 228 -20.07 6.97 0.45
C SER A 228 -19.03 5.87 0.25
N VAL A 229 -19.42 4.62 0.45
CA VAL A 229 -18.53 3.46 0.33
C VAL A 229 -19.07 2.49 -0.70
N LEU A 230 -18.20 2.03 -1.60
CA LEU A 230 -18.50 0.93 -2.52
C LEU A 230 -17.73 -0.32 -2.10
N ILE A 231 -18.47 -1.36 -1.70
CA ILE A 231 -17.92 -2.66 -1.32
C ILE A 231 -17.98 -3.59 -2.54
N LYS A 232 -16.82 -3.99 -3.05
CA LYS A 232 -16.70 -4.96 -4.14
C LYS A 232 -16.35 -6.34 -3.61
N GLY A 233 -16.72 -7.38 -4.35
CA GLY A 233 -16.33 -8.75 -4.06
C GLY A 233 -17.36 -9.75 -4.56
N GLU A 234 -16.93 -10.99 -4.74
CA GLU A 234 -17.78 -12.07 -5.28
C GLU A 234 -19.02 -12.35 -4.43
N ASN A 235 -19.92 -13.19 -4.95
CA ASN A 235 -21.08 -13.63 -4.20
C ASN A 235 -20.66 -14.53 -3.03
N GLY A 236 -21.25 -14.28 -1.86
CA GLY A 236 -21.01 -15.10 -0.67
C GLY A 236 -19.71 -14.81 0.09
N VAL A 237 -18.97 -13.73 -0.22
CA VAL A 237 -17.74 -13.36 0.52
C VAL A 237 -17.97 -12.67 1.87
N GLY A 238 -19.19 -12.19 2.14
CA GLY A 238 -19.53 -11.45 3.37
C GLY A 238 -19.50 -9.93 3.27
N LYS A 239 -19.87 -9.36 2.10
CA LYS A 239 -19.96 -7.89 1.90
C LYS A 239 -20.87 -7.20 2.92
N GLU A 240 -21.97 -7.85 3.30
CA GLU A 240 -22.90 -7.35 4.33
C GLU A 240 -22.22 -7.23 5.71
N GLU A 241 -21.35 -8.18 6.07
CA GLU A 241 -20.61 -8.11 7.34
C GLU A 241 -19.63 -6.94 7.36
N ILE A 242 -18.98 -6.65 6.23
CA ILE A 242 -18.14 -5.44 6.10
C ILE A 242 -18.99 -4.16 6.21
N ALA A 243 -20.19 -4.13 5.64
CA ALA A 243 -21.10 -3.00 5.80
C ALA A 243 -21.52 -2.80 7.28
N LYS A 244 -21.76 -3.88 8.03
CA LYS A 244 -22.03 -3.84 9.47
C LYS A 244 -20.84 -3.35 10.28
N VAL A 245 -19.60 -3.71 9.90
CA VAL A 245 -18.38 -3.15 10.51
C VAL A 245 -18.36 -1.63 10.34
N ILE A 246 -18.56 -1.13 9.12
CA ILE A 246 -18.56 0.31 8.83
C ILE A 246 -19.64 1.03 9.64
N TYR A 247 -20.87 0.48 9.66
CA TYR A 247 -21.99 1.07 10.38
C TYR A 247 -21.75 1.12 11.91
N SER A 248 -21.35 -0.01 12.51
CA SER A 248 -21.16 -0.13 13.97
C SER A 248 -20.05 0.78 14.52
N HIS A 249 -19.11 1.18 13.67
CA HIS A 249 -17.98 2.04 14.01
C HIS A 249 -18.14 3.49 13.51
N SER A 250 -19.32 3.84 13.03
CA SER A 250 -19.64 5.18 12.56
C SER A 250 -20.23 6.08 13.64
N GLU A 251 -20.28 7.39 13.37
CA GLU A 251 -21.03 8.35 14.19
C GLU A 251 -22.54 8.07 14.19
N ARG A 252 -23.04 7.29 13.21
CA ARG A 252 -24.45 6.91 13.04
C ARG A 252 -24.78 5.51 13.57
N LYS A 253 -23.90 4.87 14.35
CA LYS A 253 -24.11 3.49 14.87
C LYS A 253 -25.38 3.30 15.72
N ASP A 254 -25.89 4.36 16.33
CA ASP A 254 -27.11 4.36 17.16
C ASP A 254 -28.36 4.81 16.36
N ARG A 255 -28.23 5.02 15.05
CA ARG A 255 -29.28 5.45 14.11
C ARG A 255 -29.71 4.28 13.23
N PRO A 256 -30.88 4.30 12.58
CA PRO A 256 -31.33 3.14 11.79
C PRO A 256 -30.34 2.77 10.67
N MET A 257 -30.02 1.48 10.56
CA MET A 257 -29.41 0.87 9.37
C MET A 257 -30.50 0.17 8.56
N ILE A 258 -30.78 0.69 7.37
CA ILE A 258 -31.74 0.08 6.44
C ILE A 258 -30.95 -0.67 5.38
N MET A 259 -31.18 -1.98 5.27
CA MET A 259 -30.55 -2.82 4.26
C MET A 259 -31.54 -3.16 3.15
N VAL A 260 -31.10 -3.06 1.90
CA VAL A 260 -31.91 -3.34 0.71
C VAL A 260 -31.04 -4.13 -0.28
N ASN A 261 -31.50 -5.31 -0.68
CA ASN A 261 -30.93 -6.02 -1.81
C ASN A 261 -31.71 -5.63 -3.07
N CYS A 262 -31.02 -5.05 -4.06
CA CYS A 262 -31.63 -4.56 -5.28
C CYS A 262 -32.10 -5.67 -6.23
N ALA A 263 -31.42 -6.82 -6.27
CA ALA A 263 -31.82 -7.94 -7.12
C ALA A 263 -33.05 -8.70 -6.58
N ALA A 264 -33.30 -8.63 -5.27
CA ALA A 264 -34.43 -9.30 -4.62
C ALA A 264 -35.77 -8.58 -4.86
N ILE A 265 -35.76 -7.31 -5.30
CA ILE A 265 -36.97 -6.53 -5.53
C ILE A 265 -37.32 -6.55 -7.02
N PRO A 266 -38.54 -6.95 -7.41
CA PRO A 266 -38.99 -6.86 -8.80
C PRO A 266 -38.83 -5.44 -9.36
N GLU A 267 -38.38 -5.34 -10.62
CA GLU A 267 -38.12 -4.06 -11.29
C GLU A 267 -39.32 -3.10 -11.26
N ASN A 268 -40.54 -3.63 -11.36
CA ASN A 268 -41.77 -2.82 -11.31
C ASN A 268 -42.13 -2.31 -9.90
N LEU A 269 -41.52 -2.86 -8.84
CA LEU A 269 -41.79 -2.50 -7.44
C LEU A 269 -40.67 -1.71 -6.79
N ILE A 270 -39.44 -1.79 -7.31
CA ILE A 270 -38.25 -1.19 -6.71
C ILE A 270 -38.40 0.31 -6.43
N GLU A 271 -39.09 1.04 -7.31
CA GLU A 271 -39.33 2.47 -7.13
C GLU A 271 -40.19 2.74 -5.89
N SER A 272 -41.30 2.00 -5.76
CA SER A 272 -42.24 2.13 -4.65
C SER A 272 -41.65 1.66 -3.32
N GLU A 273 -40.75 0.68 -3.35
CA GLU A 273 -40.04 0.22 -2.16
C GLU A 273 -38.99 1.24 -1.70
N LEU A 274 -38.16 1.75 -2.63
CA LEU A 274 -37.08 2.67 -2.29
C LEU A 274 -37.59 4.05 -1.91
N PHE A 275 -38.46 4.64 -2.73
CA PHE A 275 -38.87 6.05 -2.60
C PHE A 275 -40.23 6.24 -1.93
N GLY A 276 -41.05 5.19 -1.86
CA GLY A 276 -42.39 5.27 -1.29
C GLY A 276 -43.40 5.94 -2.23
N TYR A 277 -44.65 5.99 -1.78
CA TYR A 277 -45.75 6.56 -2.56
C TYR A 277 -46.79 7.24 -1.67
N GLU A 278 -47.50 8.22 -2.22
CA GLU A 278 -48.67 8.85 -1.58
C GLU A 278 -49.95 8.06 -1.86
N GLY A 279 -50.93 8.19 -0.96
CA GLY A 279 -52.22 7.54 -1.10
C GLY A 279 -52.92 7.93 -2.41
N GLY A 280 -53.45 6.94 -3.14
CA GLY A 280 -54.16 7.18 -4.40
C GLY A 280 -53.29 7.49 -5.62
N SER A 281 -51.96 7.31 -5.54
CA SER A 281 -51.01 7.57 -6.63
C SER A 281 -51.14 6.60 -7.83
N PHE A 282 -51.63 5.38 -7.63
CA PHE A 282 -51.88 4.39 -8.69
C PHE A 282 -52.93 3.35 -8.26
N THR A 283 -53.41 2.54 -9.20
CA THR A 283 -54.39 1.46 -8.95
C THR A 283 -53.80 0.40 -8.01
N GLY A 284 -54.34 0.30 -6.79
CA GLY A 284 -53.84 -0.60 -5.74
C GLY A 284 -52.98 0.09 -4.65
N ALA A 285 -52.75 1.40 -4.74
CA ALA A 285 -52.09 2.16 -3.68
C ALA A 285 -52.94 2.17 -2.39
N LYS A 286 -52.30 1.89 -1.24
CA LYS A 286 -52.97 2.00 0.06
C LYS A 286 -53.38 3.46 0.32
N SER A 287 -54.56 3.66 0.92
CA SER A 287 -55.14 4.98 1.18
C SER A 287 -54.24 5.90 2.03
N GLY A 288 -53.40 5.31 2.90
CA GLY A 288 -52.42 6.03 3.72
C GLY A 288 -51.01 6.17 3.13
N GLY A 289 -50.80 5.75 1.88
CA GLY A 289 -49.47 5.73 1.26
C GLY A 289 -48.52 4.67 1.84
N LYS A 290 -47.24 4.75 1.47
CA LYS A 290 -46.15 3.92 2.00
C LYS A 290 -44.86 4.73 2.07
N MET A 291 -44.15 4.65 3.21
CA MET A 291 -42.81 5.23 3.35
C MET A 291 -41.79 4.39 2.58
N GLY A 292 -40.87 5.08 1.89
CA GLY A 292 -39.75 4.46 1.19
C GLY A 292 -38.59 4.09 2.12
N LYS A 293 -37.71 3.21 1.67
CA LYS A 293 -36.47 2.85 2.38
C LYS A 293 -35.57 4.07 2.65
N PHE A 294 -35.53 5.05 1.75
CA PHE A 294 -34.77 6.29 1.97
C PHE A 294 -35.30 7.10 3.16
N GLU A 295 -36.63 7.19 3.33
CA GLU A 295 -37.23 7.88 4.48
C GLU A 295 -36.97 7.14 5.78
N LEU A 296 -37.07 5.81 5.76
CA LEU A 296 -36.80 4.96 6.93
C LEU A 296 -35.34 5.06 7.38
N ALA A 297 -34.42 5.34 6.44
CA ALA A 297 -32.99 5.51 6.71
C ALA A 297 -32.61 6.94 7.11
N ASN A 298 -33.55 7.88 7.12
CA ASN A 298 -33.25 9.30 7.36
C ASN A 298 -32.57 9.52 8.74
N GLY A 299 -31.47 10.27 8.75
CA GLY A 299 -30.58 10.45 9.89
C GLY A 299 -29.69 9.24 10.21
N GLY A 300 -29.74 8.18 9.40
CA GLY A 300 -29.03 6.91 9.60
C GLY A 300 -28.22 6.48 8.38
N THR A 301 -28.17 5.16 8.15
CA THR A 301 -27.39 4.54 7.07
C THR A 301 -28.27 3.68 6.18
N LEU A 302 -28.11 3.83 4.86
CA LEU A 302 -28.73 2.97 3.86
C LEU A 302 -27.65 2.08 3.25
N PHE A 303 -27.87 0.77 3.30
CA PHE A 303 -27.05 -0.22 2.61
C PHE A 303 -27.79 -0.75 1.39
N LEU A 304 -27.18 -0.61 0.20
CA LEU A 304 -27.69 -1.13 -1.06
C LEU A 304 -26.81 -2.28 -1.55
N ASP A 305 -27.29 -3.51 -1.41
CA ASP A 305 -26.61 -4.70 -1.94
C ASP A 305 -27.01 -4.94 -3.40
N GLU A 306 -26.08 -5.52 -4.15
CA GLU A 306 -26.22 -5.81 -5.58
C GLU A 306 -26.64 -4.57 -6.40
N ILE A 307 -25.98 -3.42 -6.15
CA ILE A 307 -26.30 -2.15 -6.82
C ILE A 307 -26.18 -2.21 -8.35
N GLY A 308 -25.38 -3.15 -8.88
CA GLY A 308 -25.26 -3.41 -10.31
C GLY A 308 -26.56 -3.89 -10.97
N ASP A 309 -27.46 -4.49 -10.21
CA ASP A 309 -28.77 -4.96 -10.68
C ASP A 309 -29.86 -3.89 -10.63
N MET A 310 -29.53 -2.66 -10.20
CA MET A 310 -30.47 -1.54 -10.17
C MET A 310 -30.81 -1.06 -11.60
N PRO A 311 -32.11 -0.94 -11.97
CA PRO A 311 -32.52 -0.41 -13.27
C PRO A 311 -32.02 1.03 -13.53
N LEU A 312 -31.72 1.38 -14.79
CA LEU A 312 -31.19 2.70 -15.18
C LEU A 312 -32.09 3.88 -14.76
N SER A 313 -33.41 3.70 -14.77
CA SER A 313 -34.37 4.69 -14.30
C SER A 313 -34.17 5.01 -12.83
N MET A 314 -33.90 3.98 -12.01
CA MET A 314 -33.66 4.11 -10.57
C MET A 314 -32.28 4.66 -10.26
N GLN A 315 -31.26 4.30 -11.05
CA GLN A 315 -29.93 4.89 -10.94
C GLN A 315 -29.98 6.42 -11.09
N SER A 316 -30.80 6.92 -12.02
CA SER A 316 -30.99 8.35 -12.23
C SER A 316 -31.66 9.04 -11.04
N LYS A 317 -32.62 8.36 -10.37
CA LYS A 317 -33.23 8.87 -9.14
C LYS A 317 -32.28 8.83 -7.96
N LEU A 318 -31.52 7.74 -7.80
CA LEU A 318 -30.50 7.60 -6.76
C LEU A 318 -29.45 8.71 -6.85
N LEU A 319 -28.98 9.02 -8.05
CA LEU A 319 -28.04 10.12 -8.27
C LEU A 319 -28.59 11.45 -7.74
N ARG A 320 -29.87 11.76 -8.04
CA ARG A 320 -30.52 12.99 -7.54
C ARG A 320 -30.59 13.02 -6.01
N VAL A 321 -30.83 11.89 -5.35
CA VAL A 321 -30.82 11.82 -3.88
C VAL A 321 -29.43 12.13 -3.33
N LEU A 322 -28.38 11.59 -3.96
CA LEU A 322 -27.00 11.79 -3.54
C LEU A 322 -26.51 13.24 -3.76
N GLU A 323 -26.99 13.88 -4.82
CA GLU A 323 -26.62 15.27 -5.15
C GLU A 323 -27.43 16.29 -4.33
N ASN A 324 -28.76 16.14 -4.29
CA ASN A 324 -29.66 17.16 -3.74
C ASN A 324 -30.08 16.88 -2.30
N ARG A 325 -29.79 15.70 -1.75
CA ARG A 325 -30.24 15.27 -0.41
C ARG A 325 -31.76 15.34 -0.26
N GLU A 326 -32.48 15.01 -1.33
CA GLU A 326 -33.93 15.03 -1.41
C GLU A 326 -34.47 13.81 -2.17
N ILE A 327 -35.63 13.31 -1.75
CA ILE A 327 -36.35 12.25 -2.46
C ILE A 327 -37.67 12.75 -3.05
N GLU A 328 -38.08 12.13 -4.15
CA GLU A 328 -39.36 12.36 -4.83
C GLU A 328 -40.24 11.11 -4.66
N LYS A 329 -41.35 11.25 -3.92
CA LYS A 329 -42.34 10.18 -3.76
C LYS A 329 -43.20 10.02 -5.01
N ILE A 330 -43.60 8.79 -5.30
CA ILE A 330 -44.56 8.53 -6.39
C ILE A 330 -45.88 9.25 -6.08
N GLY A 331 -46.31 10.11 -7.01
CA GLY A 331 -47.54 10.89 -6.92
C GLY A 331 -47.47 12.12 -6.02
N ARG A 332 -46.31 12.46 -5.44
CA ARG A 332 -46.12 13.66 -4.61
C ARG A 332 -45.40 14.75 -5.41
N GLN A 333 -45.92 15.98 -5.38
CA GLN A 333 -45.27 17.12 -6.05
C GLN A 333 -44.13 17.76 -5.26
N LYS A 334 -44.07 17.55 -3.94
CA LYS A 334 -43.07 18.18 -3.07
C LYS A 334 -41.99 17.18 -2.68
N ASN A 335 -40.74 17.57 -2.89
CA ASN A 335 -39.56 16.82 -2.46
C ASN A 335 -39.46 16.74 -0.92
N ILE A 336 -38.83 15.68 -0.44
CA ILE A 336 -38.62 15.42 0.98
C ILE A 336 -37.11 15.41 1.24
N PRO A 337 -36.57 16.32 2.08
CA PRO A 337 -35.16 16.29 2.43
C PRO A 337 -34.82 15.03 3.22
N VAL A 338 -33.70 14.40 2.89
CA VAL A 338 -33.17 13.21 3.55
C VAL A 338 -31.68 13.35 3.80
N ASP A 339 -31.25 13.00 5.00
CA ASP A 339 -29.85 12.91 5.38
C ASP A 339 -29.47 11.45 5.62
N ILE A 340 -28.79 10.84 4.65
CA ILE A 340 -28.38 9.44 4.73
C ILE A 340 -26.88 9.29 4.47
N ARG A 341 -26.26 8.37 5.20
CA ARG A 341 -24.99 7.78 4.79
C ARG A 341 -25.28 6.60 3.87
N LEU A 342 -24.63 6.53 2.71
CA LEU A 342 -24.82 5.44 1.76
C LEU A 342 -23.64 4.47 1.78
N ILE A 343 -23.93 3.18 1.87
CA ILE A 343 -22.98 2.09 1.63
C ILE A 343 -23.59 1.24 0.50
N ALA A 344 -22.85 1.04 -0.58
CA ALA A 344 -23.28 0.21 -1.70
C ALA A 344 -22.39 -1.02 -1.83
N ALA A 345 -22.92 -2.13 -2.33
CA ALA A 345 -22.16 -3.34 -2.61
C ALA A 345 -22.48 -3.89 -4.00
N SER A 346 -21.47 -4.47 -4.67
CA SER A 346 -21.62 -5.12 -5.97
C SER A 346 -20.70 -6.34 -6.08
N ASN A 347 -21.22 -7.40 -6.70
CA ASN A 347 -20.43 -8.52 -7.23
C ASN A 347 -20.07 -8.34 -8.72
N GLN A 348 -20.78 -7.47 -9.42
CA GLN A 348 -20.56 -7.20 -10.84
C GLN A 348 -19.49 -6.12 -11.03
N PRO A 349 -18.64 -6.24 -12.06
CA PRO A 349 -17.67 -5.22 -12.43
C PRO A 349 -18.39 -4.00 -13.04
N LEU A 350 -18.67 -2.99 -12.22
CA LEU A 350 -19.47 -1.82 -12.60
C LEU A 350 -18.85 -1.06 -13.79
N GLU A 351 -17.53 -1.07 -13.93
CA GLU A 351 -16.79 -0.45 -15.03
C GLU A 351 -17.14 -1.09 -16.38
N ILE A 352 -17.42 -2.40 -16.39
CA ILE A 352 -17.89 -3.11 -17.58
C ILE A 352 -19.34 -2.73 -17.85
N LEU A 353 -20.20 -2.70 -16.83
CA LEU A 353 -21.60 -2.29 -16.98
C LEU A 353 -21.74 -0.84 -17.49
N ILE A 354 -20.81 0.05 -17.14
CA ILE A 354 -20.73 1.41 -17.68
C ILE A 354 -20.45 1.39 -19.18
N LYS A 355 -19.47 0.59 -19.62
CA LYS A 355 -19.16 0.42 -21.06
C LYS A 355 -20.35 -0.16 -21.84
N GLU A 356 -21.10 -1.06 -21.21
CA GLU A 356 -22.33 -1.64 -21.76
C GLU A 356 -23.57 -0.73 -21.65
N LYS A 357 -23.42 0.48 -21.08
CA LYS A 357 -24.52 1.43 -20.80
C LYS A 357 -25.63 0.87 -19.90
N LYS A 358 -25.33 -0.16 -19.11
CA LYS A 358 -26.23 -0.73 -18.09
C LYS A 358 -26.07 -0.05 -16.72
N PHE A 359 -24.97 0.65 -16.51
CA PHE A 359 -24.72 1.44 -15.32
C PHE A 359 -24.27 2.86 -15.68
N ARG A 360 -24.73 3.86 -14.94
CA ARG A 360 -24.38 5.25 -15.21
C ARG A 360 -23.02 5.62 -14.62
N GLN A 361 -22.20 6.28 -15.44
CA GLN A 361 -20.86 6.71 -15.05
C GLN A 361 -20.87 7.80 -13.94
N ASP A 362 -21.82 8.73 -13.99
CA ASP A 362 -21.95 9.79 -12.99
C ASP A 362 -22.32 9.25 -11.60
N LEU A 363 -23.26 8.31 -11.53
CA LEU A 363 -23.60 7.60 -10.31
C LEU A 363 -22.40 6.83 -9.76
N TYR A 364 -21.65 6.11 -10.61
CA TYR A 364 -20.47 5.37 -10.18
C TYR A 364 -19.47 6.25 -9.43
N PHE A 365 -19.15 7.44 -9.95
CA PHE A 365 -18.22 8.36 -9.27
C PHE A 365 -18.76 8.94 -7.96
N ARG A 366 -20.09 8.98 -7.76
CA ARG A 366 -20.69 9.38 -6.47
C ARG A 366 -20.78 8.25 -5.45
N LEU A 367 -20.86 7.01 -5.90
CA LEU A 367 -20.80 5.84 -5.03
C LEU A 367 -19.35 5.52 -4.63
N ASN A 368 -18.42 5.60 -5.58
CA ASN A 368 -17.05 5.16 -5.41
C ASN A 368 -16.12 6.28 -4.89
N ILE A 369 -16.46 6.85 -3.73
CA ILE A 369 -15.56 7.78 -3.02
C ILE A 369 -14.48 6.98 -2.30
N VAL A 370 -14.88 5.89 -1.62
CA VAL A 370 -13.96 4.90 -1.08
C VAL A 370 -14.37 3.51 -1.53
N GLU A 371 -13.42 2.79 -2.13
CA GLU A 371 -13.59 1.40 -2.56
C GLU A 371 -13.02 0.45 -1.51
N ILE A 372 -13.78 -0.58 -1.16
CA ILE A 372 -13.33 -1.68 -0.29
C ILE A 372 -13.58 -2.99 -1.02
N GLU A 373 -12.51 -3.71 -1.35
CA GLU A 373 -12.60 -5.03 -1.97
C GLU A 373 -12.53 -6.13 -0.90
N VAL A 374 -13.52 -7.02 -0.92
CA VAL A 374 -13.59 -8.18 -0.03
C VAL A 374 -13.03 -9.40 -0.78
N PRO A 375 -11.91 -9.99 -0.31
CA PRO A 375 -11.27 -11.09 -1.00
C PRO A 375 -12.17 -12.34 -1.06
N SER A 376 -12.05 -13.06 -2.17
CA SER A 376 -12.69 -14.38 -2.32
C SER A 376 -12.07 -15.39 -1.34
N LEU A 377 -12.79 -16.44 -0.98
CA LEU A 377 -12.34 -17.42 0.02
C LEU A 377 -11.02 -18.11 -0.39
N ARG A 378 -10.83 -18.34 -1.69
CA ARG A 378 -9.59 -18.88 -2.27
C ARG A 378 -8.38 -17.94 -2.14
N GLU A 379 -8.59 -16.64 -1.95
CA GLU A 379 -7.53 -15.63 -1.73
C GLU A 379 -7.22 -15.40 -0.24
N ARG A 380 -7.94 -16.10 0.65
CA ARG A 380 -7.76 -16.10 2.11
C ARG A 380 -7.82 -17.52 2.66
N MET A 381 -6.94 -18.37 2.14
CA MET A 381 -6.92 -19.79 2.49
C MET A 381 -6.75 -20.03 3.99
N GLU A 382 -6.06 -19.15 4.72
CA GLU A 382 -5.89 -19.24 6.17
C GLU A 382 -7.22 -19.25 6.94
N ASP A 383 -8.28 -18.67 6.35
CA ASP A 383 -9.59 -18.55 6.96
C ASP A 383 -10.47 -19.79 6.74
N ILE A 384 -10.16 -20.63 5.75
CA ILE A 384 -11.00 -21.78 5.36
C ILE A 384 -11.19 -22.74 6.54
N GLY A 385 -10.10 -23.16 7.18
CA GLY A 385 -10.15 -24.08 8.31
C GLY A 385 -10.85 -23.47 9.53
N LEU A 386 -10.65 -22.17 9.78
CA LEU A 386 -11.30 -21.45 10.88
C LEU A 386 -12.82 -21.37 10.68
N LEU A 387 -13.25 -20.94 9.50
CA LEU A 387 -14.65 -20.85 9.11
C LEU A 387 -15.33 -22.22 9.11
N ALA A 388 -14.68 -23.25 8.56
CA ALA A 388 -15.21 -24.60 8.51
C ALA A 388 -15.50 -25.15 9.92
N ASN A 389 -14.52 -25.03 10.82
CA ASN A 389 -14.68 -25.48 12.22
C ASN A 389 -15.77 -24.69 12.95
N TYR A 390 -15.81 -23.37 12.78
CA TYR A 390 -16.84 -22.54 13.39
C TYR A 390 -18.24 -22.94 12.94
N PHE A 391 -18.48 -23.04 11.62
CA PHE A 391 -19.79 -23.41 11.12
C PHE A 391 -20.15 -24.84 11.54
N LEU A 392 -19.21 -25.79 11.48
CA LEU A 392 -19.46 -27.15 11.93
C LEU A 392 -19.84 -27.20 13.41
N GLN A 393 -19.14 -26.45 14.27
CA GLN A 393 -19.48 -26.35 15.69
C GLN A 393 -20.88 -25.74 15.87
N LYS A 394 -21.18 -24.64 15.19
CA LYS A 394 -22.51 -24.00 15.22
C LYS A 394 -23.62 -24.99 14.85
N TYR A 395 -23.41 -25.81 13.83
CA TYR A 395 -24.40 -26.81 13.39
C TYR A 395 -24.42 -28.06 14.27
N ASN A 396 -23.30 -28.47 14.85
CA ASN A 396 -23.25 -29.50 15.88
C ASN A 396 -24.12 -29.12 17.07
N GLU A 397 -23.98 -27.89 17.58
CA GLU A 397 -24.81 -27.37 18.68
C GLU A 397 -26.29 -27.33 18.30
N LYS A 398 -26.61 -26.80 17.11
CA LYS A 398 -27.99 -26.70 16.60
C LYS A 398 -28.67 -28.07 16.46
N TYR A 399 -27.95 -29.11 16.03
CA TYR A 399 -28.50 -30.44 15.75
C TYR A 399 -28.19 -31.48 16.83
N GLY A 400 -27.54 -31.10 17.93
CA GLY A 400 -27.18 -32.01 19.02
C GLY A 400 -26.20 -33.10 18.60
N LYS A 401 -25.24 -32.78 17.73
CA LYS A 401 -24.22 -33.69 17.22
C LYS A 401 -22.81 -33.29 17.68
N SER A 402 -21.83 -34.15 17.44
CA SER A 402 -20.42 -33.92 17.78
C SER A 402 -19.50 -34.34 16.64
N ILE A 403 -19.84 -33.92 15.42
CA ILE A 403 -19.10 -34.25 14.20
C ILE A 403 -17.78 -33.49 14.16
N VAL A 404 -16.68 -34.16 13.81
CA VAL A 404 -15.36 -33.55 13.55
C VAL A 404 -14.95 -33.72 12.09
N LEU A 405 -14.14 -32.80 11.57
CA LEU A 405 -13.60 -32.89 10.19
C LEU A 405 -12.49 -33.95 10.12
N SER A 406 -12.54 -34.82 9.10
CA SER A 406 -11.39 -35.67 8.79
C SER A 406 -10.26 -34.86 8.14
N GLN A 407 -9.02 -35.36 8.24
CA GLN A 407 -7.85 -34.74 7.58
C GLN A 407 -7.98 -34.71 6.05
N GLU A 408 -8.65 -35.72 5.47
CA GLU A 408 -8.93 -35.79 4.04
C GLU A 408 -9.90 -34.68 3.62
N VAL A 409 -10.94 -34.43 4.43
CA VAL A 409 -11.87 -33.32 4.17
C VAL A 409 -11.16 -31.99 4.30
N LEU A 410 -10.37 -31.77 5.36
CA LEU A 410 -9.60 -30.52 5.51
C LEU A 410 -8.71 -30.26 4.28
N SER A 411 -7.97 -31.27 3.83
CA SER A 411 -7.17 -31.19 2.59
C SER A 411 -8.03 -30.82 1.38
N PHE A 412 -9.21 -31.43 1.24
CA PHE A 412 -10.16 -31.08 0.19
C PHE A 412 -10.61 -29.61 0.27
N LEU A 413 -10.99 -29.13 1.47
CA LEU A 413 -11.46 -27.75 1.66
C LEU A 413 -10.39 -26.73 1.23
N TYR A 414 -9.10 -27.00 1.45
CA TYR A 414 -8.02 -26.13 0.97
C TYR A 414 -7.78 -26.22 -0.55
N SER A 415 -8.10 -27.35 -1.18
CA SER A 415 -7.91 -27.53 -2.63
C SER A 415 -9.08 -27.04 -3.49
N TYR A 416 -10.26 -26.89 -2.88
CA TYR A 416 -11.47 -26.51 -3.58
C TYR A 416 -11.49 -25.01 -3.92
N SER A 417 -12.06 -24.66 -5.08
CA SER A 417 -12.05 -23.28 -5.58
C SER A 417 -13.06 -22.34 -4.90
N TRP A 418 -14.06 -22.90 -4.23
CA TRP A 418 -15.12 -22.17 -3.51
C TRP A 418 -15.85 -21.12 -4.37
N PRO A 419 -16.51 -21.51 -5.49
CA PRO A 419 -17.24 -20.56 -6.34
C PRO A 419 -18.35 -19.80 -5.61
N GLY A 420 -18.94 -20.35 -4.54
CA GLY A 420 -19.90 -19.67 -3.68
C GLY A 420 -19.31 -19.11 -2.38
N ASN A 421 -17.98 -19.06 -2.26
CA ASN A 421 -17.22 -18.48 -1.16
C ASN A 421 -17.70 -18.98 0.22
N VAL A 422 -17.80 -18.09 1.21
CA VAL A 422 -18.16 -18.42 2.60
C VAL A 422 -19.57 -18.99 2.68
N ARG A 423 -20.50 -18.54 1.83
CA ARG A 423 -21.88 -19.07 1.79
C ARG A 423 -21.92 -20.53 1.40
N GLU A 424 -21.11 -20.94 0.42
CA GLU A 424 -20.99 -22.35 0.02
C GLU A 424 -20.31 -23.20 1.10
N LEU A 425 -19.25 -22.68 1.73
CA LEU A 425 -18.62 -23.35 2.86
C LEU A 425 -19.59 -23.57 4.03
N GLN A 426 -20.36 -22.53 4.39
CA GLN A 426 -21.39 -22.63 5.42
C GLN A 426 -22.42 -23.72 5.07
N ASN A 427 -22.92 -23.72 3.82
CA ASN A 427 -23.88 -24.73 3.36
C ASN A 427 -23.29 -26.16 3.41
N CYS A 428 -22.00 -26.32 3.08
CA CYS A 428 -21.31 -27.60 3.18
C CYS A 428 -21.23 -28.09 4.63
N MET A 429 -20.91 -27.21 5.58
CA MET A 429 -20.87 -27.55 7.00
C MET A 429 -22.27 -27.81 7.59
N GLU A 430 -23.30 -27.09 7.13
CA GLU A 430 -24.70 -27.39 7.49
C GLU A 430 -25.11 -28.76 6.97
N TYR A 431 -24.77 -29.06 5.71
CA TYR A 431 -25.01 -30.37 5.10
C TYR A 431 -24.33 -31.48 5.91
N ALA A 432 -23.09 -31.28 6.35
CA ALA A 432 -22.40 -32.20 7.25
C ALA A 432 -23.19 -32.42 8.55
N GLY A 433 -23.60 -31.32 9.21
CA GLY A 433 -24.40 -31.35 10.43
C GLY A 433 -25.72 -32.12 10.28
N ILE A 434 -26.35 -32.08 9.11
CA ILE A 434 -27.63 -32.76 8.85
C ILE A 434 -27.39 -34.23 8.43
N MET A 435 -26.56 -34.46 7.42
CA MET A 435 -26.48 -35.73 6.68
C MET A 435 -25.40 -36.69 7.21
N CYS A 436 -24.44 -36.21 8.01
CA CYS A 436 -23.44 -37.09 8.61
C CYS A 436 -24.06 -37.79 9.83
N PHE A 437 -24.10 -39.13 9.79
CA PHE A 437 -24.56 -39.98 10.89
C PHE A 437 -23.40 -40.49 11.75
N GLU A 438 -22.17 -40.31 11.29
CA GLU A 438 -20.94 -40.66 12.00
C GLU A 438 -20.40 -39.45 12.77
N ASP A 439 -19.53 -39.70 13.75
CA ASP A 439 -18.84 -38.64 14.50
C ASP A 439 -17.73 -37.96 13.66
N THR A 440 -17.43 -38.46 12.45
CA THR A 440 -16.39 -37.91 11.58
C THR A 440 -16.93 -37.63 10.18
N PHE A 441 -16.82 -36.38 9.75
CA PHE A 441 -17.12 -35.95 8.39
C PHE A 441 -15.97 -36.33 7.44
N LYS A 442 -16.29 -37.14 6.43
CA LYS A 442 -15.36 -37.75 5.46
C LYS A 442 -15.75 -37.34 4.03
N LEU A 443 -14.89 -37.60 3.04
CA LEU A 443 -15.14 -37.20 1.65
C LEU A 443 -16.44 -37.79 1.07
N ASN A 444 -16.80 -39.01 1.46
CA ASN A 444 -18.07 -39.65 1.07
C ASN A 444 -19.32 -38.96 1.67
N HIS A 445 -19.16 -38.08 2.65
CA HIS A 445 -20.24 -37.29 3.25
C HIS A 445 -20.40 -35.91 2.59
N LEU A 446 -19.52 -35.52 1.66
CA LEU A 446 -19.65 -34.24 0.95
C LEU A 446 -20.95 -34.14 0.14
N PRO A 447 -21.45 -32.91 -0.10
CA PRO A 447 -22.54 -32.67 -1.04
C PRO A 447 -22.25 -33.28 -2.43
N PRO A 448 -23.27 -33.78 -3.16
CA PRO A 448 -23.07 -34.42 -4.47
C PRO A 448 -22.28 -33.60 -5.48
N HIS A 449 -22.59 -32.30 -5.64
CA HIS A 449 -21.90 -31.40 -6.56
C HIS A 449 -20.41 -31.22 -6.22
N MET A 450 -20.01 -31.39 -4.97
CA MET A 450 -18.60 -31.35 -4.55
C MET A 450 -17.90 -32.68 -4.82
N LYS A 451 -18.59 -33.82 -4.73
CA LYS A 451 -18.00 -35.14 -5.03
C LYS A 451 -17.62 -35.28 -6.50
N GLU A 452 -18.39 -34.68 -7.40
CA GLU A 452 -18.10 -34.63 -8.84
C GLU A 452 -16.74 -33.97 -9.11
N SER A 453 -16.39 -32.93 -8.36
CA SER A 453 -15.10 -32.24 -8.50
C SER A 453 -13.88 -33.06 -8.09
N ILE A 454 -14.08 -34.12 -7.30
CA ILE A 454 -13.02 -35.02 -6.79
C ILE A 454 -13.00 -36.33 -7.60
N GLY A 455 -13.88 -36.48 -8.61
CA GLY A 455 -14.04 -37.75 -9.33
C GLY A 455 -14.57 -38.89 -8.44
N LEU A 456 -15.22 -38.57 -7.32
CA LEU A 456 -15.78 -39.55 -6.36
C LEU A 456 -17.21 -39.98 -6.70
N THR A 457 -17.77 -39.51 -7.81
CA THR A 457 -18.96 -40.16 -8.39
C THR A 457 -18.51 -41.50 -8.93
N VAL A 458 -18.98 -42.57 -8.26
CA VAL A 458 -19.01 -43.98 -8.67
C VAL A 458 -18.45 -44.17 -10.07
N GLU A 459 -17.30 -44.85 -10.16
CA GLU A 459 -16.75 -45.43 -11.37
C GLU A 459 -17.92 -45.91 -12.25
N LYS A 460 -18.26 -45.13 -13.29
CA LYS A 460 -18.90 -45.71 -14.45
C LYS A 460 -17.86 -46.71 -14.94
N GLU A 461 -18.25 -47.98 -14.85
CA GLU A 461 -17.53 -49.15 -15.30
C GLU A 461 -16.60 -48.82 -16.47
N ASN A 462 -15.33 -49.21 -16.35
CA ASN A 462 -14.32 -49.19 -17.38
C ASN A 462 -14.93 -49.28 -18.80
N ASP A 463 -15.02 -48.15 -19.50
CA ASP A 463 -15.39 -48.15 -20.91
C ASP A 463 -14.31 -48.95 -21.65
N PHE A 464 -14.73 -50.11 -22.13
CA PHE A 464 -13.91 -50.97 -22.95
C PHE A 464 -13.84 -50.30 -24.32
N ASP A 465 -12.75 -49.58 -24.59
CA ASP A 465 -12.54 -48.85 -25.84
C ASP A 465 -12.40 -49.88 -26.99
N TYR A 466 -13.54 -50.29 -27.54
CA TYR A 466 -13.62 -51.22 -28.64
C TYR A 466 -13.56 -50.45 -29.96
N GLU A 467 -12.35 -50.19 -30.43
CA GLU A 467 -12.13 -49.77 -31.80
C GLU A 467 -12.20 -51.00 -32.72
N ASN A 468 -13.29 -51.11 -33.49
CA ASN A 468 -13.53 -52.03 -34.63
C ASN A 468 -12.65 -53.30 -34.73
N GLY A 469 -13.27 -54.46 -34.52
CA GLY A 469 -12.70 -55.79 -34.79
C GLY A 469 -13.78 -56.88 -34.83
N THR A 470 -13.41 -58.13 -34.60
CA THR A 470 -14.35 -59.21 -34.26
C THR A 470 -14.42 -59.40 -32.73
N LEU A 471 -15.55 -59.90 -32.22
CA LEU A 471 -15.71 -60.22 -30.78
C LEU A 471 -14.58 -61.10 -30.24
N LYS A 472 -14.07 -62.01 -31.08
CA LYS A 472 -12.95 -62.88 -30.72
C LYS A 472 -11.67 -62.08 -30.45
N GLU A 473 -11.35 -61.11 -31.30
CA GLU A 473 -10.16 -60.26 -31.13
C GLU A 473 -10.29 -59.33 -29.90
N ALA A 474 -11.51 -58.84 -29.62
CA ALA A 474 -11.80 -58.05 -28.42
C ALA A 474 -11.49 -58.84 -27.13
N VAL A 475 -11.99 -60.08 -27.07
CA VAL A 475 -11.79 -60.98 -25.93
C VAL A 475 -10.31 -61.34 -25.79
N GLU A 476 -9.61 -61.64 -26.89
CA GLU A 476 -8.18 -61.95 -26.85
C GLU A 476 -7.34 -60.75 -26.37
N ALA A 477 -7.66 -59.53 -26.81
CA ALA A 477 -6.99 -58.31 -26.36
C ALA A 477 -7.24 -58.03 -24.86
N PHE A 478 -8.48 -58.25 -24.40
CA PHE A 478 -8.83 -58.10 -22.99
C PHE A 478 -8.09 -59.09 -22.10
N GLU A 479 -8.16 -60.38 -22.47
CA GLU A 479 -7.49 -61.45 -21.74
C GLU A 479 -5.98 -61.22 -21.70
N LYS A 480 -5.37 -60.77 -22.80
CA LYS A 480 -3.95 -60.39 -22.85
C LYS A 480 -3.63 -59.28 -21.85
N LYS A 481 -4.42 -58.20 -21.82
CA LYS A 481 -4.24 -57.06 -20.91
C LYS A 481 -4.34 -57.47 -19.44
N ILE A 482 -5.33 -58.30 -19.10
CA ILE A 482 -5.53 -58.83 -17.74
C ILE A 482 -4.35 -59.71 -17.33
N ILE A 483 -3.92 -60.64 -18.20
CA ILE A 483 -2.82 -61.56 -17.91
C ILE A 483 -1.51 -60.78 -17.67
N VAL A 484 -1.21 -59.78 -18.49
CA VAL A 484 -0.01 -58.94 -18.31
C VAL A 484 -0.08 -58.13 -17.01
N SER A 485 -1.24 -57.54 -16.72
CA SER A 485 -1.44 -56.74 -15.50
C SER A 485 -1.29 -57.59 -14.24
N ALA A 486 -1.85 -58.81 -14.22
CA ALA A 486 -1.71 -59.73 -13.11
C ALA A 486 -0.27 -60.22 -12.90
N ILE A 487 0.49 -60.45 -13.99
CA ILE A 487 1.92 -60.79 -13.89
C ILE A 487 2.71 -59.62 -13.31
N SER A 488 2.45 -58.40 -13.76
CA SER A 488 3.11 -57.18 -13.26
C SER A 488 2.81 -56.94 -11.78
N ALA A 489 1.54 -56.99 -11.38
CA ALA A 489 1.10 -56.84 -9.99
C ALA A 489 1.68 -57.91 -9.05
N CYS A 490 1.97 -59.10 -9.58
CA CYS A 490 2.64 -60.18 -8.84
C CYS A 490 4.18 -60.12 -8.92
N GLY A 491 4.77 -59.02 -9.39
CA GLY A 491 6.21 -58.83 -9.50
C GLY A 491 6.90 -59.86 -10.41
N GLY A 492 6.21 -60.32 -11.46
CA GLY A 492 6.69 -61.37 -12.37
C GLY A 492 6.47 -62.81 -11.90
N ASN A 493 5.94 -63.03 -10.69
CA ASN A 493 5.72 -64.37 -10.14
C ASN A 493 4.50 -65.06 -10.79
N ARG A 494 4.78 -65.95 -11.76
CA ARG A 494 3.74 -66.65 -12.55
C ARG A 494 2.84 -67.55 -11.71
N SER A 495 3.36 -68.19 -10.66
CA SER A 495 2.54 -69.04 -9.79
C SER A 495 1.53 -68.25 -8.98
N LYS A 496 1.89 -67.03 -8.54
CA LYS A 496 0.97 -66.11 -7.88
C LYS A 496 -0.04 -65.53 -8.88
N ALA A 497 0.41 -65.12 -10.07
CA ALA A 497 -0.47 -64.62 -11.12
C ALA A 497 -1.52 -65.66 -11.56
N MET A 498 -1.13 -66.94 -11.68
CA MET A 498 -2.05 -68.04 -11.99
C MET A 498 -3.14 -68.22 -10.94
N LYS A 499 -2.76 -68.15 -9.64
CA LYS A 499 -3.73 -68.22 -8.54
C LYS A 499 -4.66 -67.02 -8.53
N LEU A 500 -4.12 -65.81 -8.73
CA LEU A 500 -4.87 -64.56 -8.79
C LEU A 500 -5.91 -64.56 -9.91
N LEU A 501 -5.54 -65.11 -11.07
CA LEU A 501 -6.43 -65.21 -12.24
C LEU A 501 -7.34 -66.45 -12.22
N GLY A 502 -7.20 -67.34 -11.24
CA GLY A 502 -7.95 -68.61 -11.21
C GLY A 502 -7.65 -69.57 -12.37
N LEU A 503 -6.49 -69.43 -13.03
CA LEU A 503 -6.14 -70.21 -14.22
C LEU A 503 -5.31 -71.43 -13.87
N SER A 504 -5.65 -72.58 -14.48
CA SER A 504 -4.80 -73.77 -14.42
C SER A 504 -3.44 -73.49 -15.09
N ARG A 505 -2.39 -74.19 -14.63
CA ARG A 505 -1.04 -74.04 -15.20
C ARG A 505 -1.02 -74.26 -16.71
N ARG A 506 -1.73 -75.28 -17.20
CA ARG A 506 -1.83 -75.58 -18.64
C ARG A 506 -2.50 -74.44 -19.42
N THR A 507 -3.59 -73.88 -18.89
CA THR A 507 -4.35 -72.78 -19.54
C THR A 507 -3.54 -71.49 -19.59
N PHE A 508 -2.86 -71.15 -18.49
CA PHE A 508 -2.06 -69.94 -18.39
C PHE A 508 -0.87 -69.93 -19.37
N TYR A 509 -0.08 -71.01 -19.43
CA TYR A 509 1.04 -71.10 -20.36
C TYR A 509 0.59 -71.20 -21.83
N ARG A 510 -0.57 -71.81 -22.10
CA ARG A 510 -1.18 -71.80 -23.45
C ARG A 510 -1.48 -70.37 -23.88
N LYS A 511 -2.17 -69.58 -23.06
CA LYS A 511 -2.53 -68.19 -23.34
C LYS A 511 -1.31 -67.27 -23.47
N LEU A 512 -0.25 -67.48 -22.68
CA LEU A 512 1.02 -66.74 -22.84
C LEU A 512 1.64 -66.94 -24.23
N LYS A 513 1.65 -68.19 -24.71
CA LYS A 513 2.19 -68.54 -26.03
C LYS A 513 1.30 -68.01 -27.15
N GLU A 514 -0.01 -68.15 -27.01
CA GLU A 514 -1.03 -67.70 -27.95
C GLU A 514 -0.98 -66.17 -28.16
N TYR A 515 -0.84 -65.41 -27.07
CA TYR A 515 -0.77 -63.94 -27.12
C TYR A 515 0.65 -63.37 -27.29
N LYS A 516 1.64 -64.24 -27.51
CA LYS A 516 3.06 -63.89 -27.69
C LYS A 516 3.60 -63.00 -26.57
N ILE A 517 3.22 -63.30 -25.33
CA ILE A 517 3.71 -62.60 -24.14
C ILE A 517 5.08 -63.19 -23.79
N TYR A 518 6.15 -62.54 -24.24
CA TYR A 518 7.52 -62.90 -23.89
C TYR A 518 7.97 -62.03 -22.71
N CYS A 519 8.23 -62.66 -21.56
CA CYS A 519 8.87 -61.98 -20.44
C CYS A 519 10.35 -62.34 -20.42
N SER A 520 11.22 -61.34 -20.33
CA SER A 520 12.64 -61.49 -20.00
C SER A 520 12.78 -62.19 -18.65
N GLY A 521 13.49 -63.32 -18.64
CA GLY A 521 13.69 -64.11 -17.43
C GLY A 521 14.75 -63.54 -16.50
N LYS A 522 14.42 -63.47 -15.22
CA LYS A 522 15.19 -64.13 -14.16
C LYS A 522 14.22 -64.92 -13.28
#